data_AF-A0A8T4YJ46-F1
#
_entry.id   AF-A0A8T4YJ46-F1
#
_cell.length_a   1.000
_cell.length_b   1.000
_cell.length_c   1.000
_cell.angle_alpha   90.00
_cell.angle_beta   90.00
_cell.angle_gamma   90.00
#
_symmetry.space_group_name_H-M   'P 1'
#
loop_
_entity.id
_entity.type
_entity.pdbx_description
1 polymer ?
#
loop_
_entity_poly.entity_id
_entity_poly.type
_entity_poly.pdbx_seq_one_letter_code
_entity_poly.pdbx_strand_id
1 'polypeptide(L)' 'TTLKAKCACGGTAKNEQILLQGDHRETAKDVLIELGFPRENIEVQ' A
#
# COMPACT_ATOMS: atom_id res chain seq x y z
N THR A 1 11.65 -0.80 -0.01
CA THR A 1 11.68 0.35 0.91
C THR A 1 10.81 1.53 0.46
N THR A 2 10.35 1.57 -0.80
CA THR A 2 9.57 2.69 -1.39
C THR A 2 8.19 2.90 -0.78
N LEU A 3 7.44 1.83 -0.44
CA LEU A 3 6.08 1.93 0.11
C LEU A 3 6.03 2.52 1.53
N LYS A 4 6.99 2.19 2.39
CA LYS A 4 7.05 2.75 3.76
C LYS A 4 7.35 4.26 3.76
N ALA A 5 8.17 4.72 2.81
CA ALA A 5 8.50 6.14 2.67
C ALA A 5 7.33 6.95 2.10
N LYS A 6 6.57 6.38 1.14
CA LYS A 6 5.39 7.05 0.55
C LYS A 6 4.18 7.09 1.47
N CYS A 7 3.89 6.02 2.22
CA CYS A 7 2.75 6.03 3.14
C CYS A 7 3.02 6.76 4.47
N ALA A 8 4.25 7.27 4.71
CA ALA A 8 4.65 7.96 5.95
C ALA A 8 4.24 7.23 7.24
N CYS A 9 4.05 5.91 7.17
CA CYS A 9 3.46 5.10 8.22
C CYS A 9 4.38 3.97 8.63
N GLY A 10 4.34 3.67 9.93
CA GLY A 10 4.89 2.43 10.46
C GLY A 10 4.21 1.24 9.80
N GLY A 11 5.00 0.30 9.28
CA GLY A 11 4.48 -0.91 8.66
C GLY A 11 5.55 -1.98 8.62
N THR A 12 5.14 -3.23 8.48
CA THR A 12 6.04 -4.37 8.35
C THR A 12 5.68 -5.19 7.12
N ALA A 13 6.69 -5.69 6.42
CA ALA A 13 6.47 -6.66 5.34
C ALA A 13 6.77 -8.04 5.94
N LYS A 14 5.76 -8.90 6.03
CA LYS A 14 5.89 -10.25 6.60
C LYS A 14 4.99 -11.19 5.82
N ASN A 15 5.48 -12.39 5.50
CA ASN A 15 4.72 -13.41 4.76
C ASN A 15 4.12 -12.90 3.45
N GLU A 16 4.92 -12.23 2.61
CA GLU A 16 4.50 -11.69 1.30
C GLU A 16 3.37 -10.64 1.36
N GLN A 17 3.03 -10.18 2.57
CA GLN A 17 2.03 -9.16 2.82
C GLN A 17 2.68 -7.92 3.46
N ILE A 18 2.17 -6.74 3.10
CA ILE A 18 2.56 -5.48 3.73
C ILE A 18 1.46 -5.09 4.71
N LEU A 19 1.82 -5.03 5.98
CA LEU A 19 0.97 -4.57 7.06
C LEU A 19 1.29 -3.10 7.33
N LEU A 20 0.28 -2.24 7.23
CA LEU A 20 0.37 -0.82 7.55
C LEU A 20 -0.44 -0.54 8.82
N GLN A 21 0.05 0.34 9.70
CA GLN A 21 -0.69 0.76 10.88
C GLN A 21 -1.73 1.83 10.51
N GLY A 22 -2.97 1.67 10.98
CA GLY A 22 -4.09 2.58 10.70
C GLY A 22 -4.85 2.23 9.41
N ASP A 23 -5.92 2.98 9.12
CA ASP A 23 -6.72 2.80 7.92
C ASP A 23 -6.20 3.69 6.79
N HIS A 24 -5.46 3.09 5.84
CA HIS A 24 -4.84 3.77 4.70
C HIS A 24 -5.27 3.14 3.38
N ARG A 25 -6.49 2.61 3.30
CA ARG A 25 -6.98 1.88 2.13
C ARG A 25 -6.94 2.71 0.83
N GLU A 26 -7.38 3.95 0.91
CA GLU A 26 -7.35 4.91 -0.20
C GLU A 26 -5.91 5.26 -0.60
N THR A 27 -5.06 5.63 0.37
CA THR A 27 -3.66 5.97 0.13
C THR A 27 -2.86 4.81 -0.45
N ALA A 28 -3.11 3.58 0.02
CA ALA A 28 -2.46 2.37 -0.50
C ALA A 28 -2.85 2.15 -1.98
N LYS A 29 -4.12 2.37 -2.32
CA LYS A 29 -4.60 2.29 -3.70
C LYS A 29 -3.93 3.33 -4.60
N ASP A 30 -3.87 4.60 -4.18
CA ASP A 30 -3.19 5.66 -4.93
C ASP A 30 -1.71 5.35 -5.13
N VAL A 31 -1.01 4.90 -4.08
CA VAL A 31 0.41 4.54 -4.17
C VAL A 31 0.63 3.36 -5.12
N LEU A 32 -0.24 2.35 -5.11
CA LEU A 32 -0.18 1.23 -6.05
C LEU A 32 -0.42 1.69 -7.49
N ILE A 33 -1.37 2.59 -7.73
CA ILE A 33 -1.62 3.18 -9.06
C ILE A 33 -0.40 4.00 -9.52
N GLU A 34 0.18 4.84 -8.67
CA GLU A 34 1.40 5.60 -8.96
C GLU A 34 2.61 4.71 -9.24
N LEU A 35 2.67 3.52 -8.63
CA LEU A 35 3.72 2.53 -8.87
C LEU A 35 3.54 1.80 -10.22
N GLY A 36 2.45 2.06 -10.95
CA GLY A 36 2.16 1.47 -12.26
C GLY A 36 1.32 0.20 -12.19
N PHE A 37 0.73 -0.13 -11.02
CA PHE A 37 -0.22 -1.24 -10.93
C PHE A 37 -1.59 -0.80 -11.48
N PRO A 38 -2.23 -1.63 -12.33
CA PRO A 38 -3.52 -1.28 -12.89
C PRO A 38 -4.60 -1.34 -11.81
N ARG A 39 -5.47 -0.33 -11.80
CA ARG A 39 -6.58 -0.19 -10.84
C ARG A 39 -7.52 -1.39 -10.78
N GLU A 40 -7.62 -2.16 -11.86
CA GLU A 40 -8.44 -3.38 -11.94
C GLU A 40 -7.91 -4.51 -11.06
N ASN A 41 -6.60 -4.54 -10.78
CA ASN A 41 -5.97 -5.52 -9.90
C ASN A 41 -5.95 -5.06 -8.43
N ILE A 42 -6.53 -3.90 -8.12
CA ILE A 42 -6.53 -3.34 -6.77
C ILE A 42 -7.95 -3.40 -6.20
N GLU A 43 -8.20 -4.42 -5.40
CA GLU A 43 -9.47 -4.61 -4.69
C GLU A 43 -9.34 -4.09 -3.25
N VAL A 44 -10.23 -3.18 -2.86
CA VAL A 44 -10.29 -2.63 -1.49
C VAL A 44 -11.52 -3.21 -0.81
N GLN A 45 -11.30 -3.92 0.29
CA GLN A 45 -12.36 -4.47 1.15
C GLN A 45 -12.48 -3.67 2.44
#